data_AF-A0A2N3W765-F1
#
_entry.id   AF-A0A2N3W765-F1
#
_cell.length_a   1.000
_cell.length_b   1.000
_cell.length_c   1.000
_cell.angle_alpha   90.00
_cell.angle_beta   90.00
_cell.angle_gamma   90.00
#
_symmetry.space_group_name_H-M   'P 1'
#
loop_
_entity.id
_entity.type
_entity.pdbx_description
1 polymer ?
#
loop_
_entity_poly.entity_id
_entity_poly.type
_entity_poly.pdbx_seq_one_letter_code
_entity_poly.pdbx_strand_id
1 'polypeptide(L)'
;MTTTVAAHRATGARTVSVARAYRFELVKLFSSWRVRLLVLACWLVPALFVAAVSRQSSLPVDTLFGRWMHATGWAGPLVTLGFSGAWALPLLTSVVAGDVFASEDRLGTWRHLLVAVRSPRRIFAAKALASLTAIVLLVVGLVASSTVGGVLAVGNQPLVGLDGHLLAPSDAAGKVLLAWLCVLAPTLALAAIGLLGSVALGRSPMGLLLPVLVALAMQLAQMLPLPVAVRLAMPGYAFIAWNGLFTDPAQVGPLLIGIAVALVWAVTATALAYLLFLRRDFTNLHDDGSGRRAVTAGVLPLAGLLTVTVAVVATATPATGSGIEQTKVQRSLATAFAHLYRLQAEELNRPAVTEAQLKATAACTKGSVTTGAHGPGNDWRCVVSWHLPDVRATGTAVYQLDVAADGRFVADGDGPKEVNGYFLLRTPTGDAPNPLWQFDGNVELLAATPKG
;
A
#
# COMPACT_ATOMS: atom_id res chain seq x y z
N MET A 1 -60.20 48.26 -26.45
CA MET A 1 -58.82 47.77 -26.68
C MET A 1 -58.12 47.67 -25.34
N THR A 2 -57.98 46.47 -24.79
CA THR A 2 -57.14 46.20 -23.60
C THR A 2 -56.45 44.87 -23.85
N THR A 3 -55.24 44.94 -24.36
CA THR A 3 -54.35 43.81 -24.55
C THR A 3 -53.77 43.41 -23.20
N THR A 4 -54.32 42.39 -22.58
CA THR A 4 -53.71 41.69 -21.43
C THR A 4 -52.45 40.97 -21.91
N VAL A 5 -51.29 41.56 -21.61
CA VAL A 5 -49.99 40.89 -21.76
C VAL A 5 -49.94 39.78 -20.71
N ALA A 6 -50.10 38.53 -21.16
CA ALA A 6 -49.86 37.37 -20.32
C ALA A 6 -48.37 37.37 -19.91
N ALA A 7 -48.11 37.63 -18.64
CA ALA A 7 -46.78 37.48 -18.06
C ALA A 7 -46.34 36.02 -18.23
N HIS A 8 -45.51 35.77 -19.23
CA HIS A 8 -44.82 34.50 -19.40
C HIS A 8 -43.93 34.33 -18.16
N ARG A 9 -44.40 33.55 -17.17
CA ARG A 9 -43.53 33.06 -16.09
C ARG A 9 -42.44 32.27 -16.79
N ALA A 10 -41.28 32.89 -17.00
CA ALA A 10 -40.08 32.19 -17.40
C ALA A 10 -39.84 31.11 -16.35
N THR A 11 -40.22 29.88 -16.66
CA THR A 11 -39.87 28.70 -15.87
C THR A 11 -38.35 28.65 -15.90
N GLY A 12 -37.71 29.19 -14.86
CA GLY A 12 -36.26 29.19 -14.72
C GLY A 12 -35.77 27.77 -14.98
N ALA A 13 -35.06 27.60 -16.10
CA ALA A 13 -34.64 26.28 -16.55
C ALA A 13 -33.89 25.56 -15.42
N ARG A 14 -34.48 24.48 -14.90
CA ARG A 14 -33.97 23.77 -13.72
C ARG A 14 -32.55 23.26 -14.02
N THR A 15 -31.60 23.75 -13.24
CA THR A 15 -30.23 23.24 -13.24
C THR A 15 -30.21 21.73 -12.97
N VAL A 16 -29.36 20.98 -13.68
CA VAL A 16 -29.25 19.54 -13.49
C VAL A 16 -28.68 19.24 -12.10
N SER A 17 -29.32 18.32 -11.37
CA SER A 17 -28.85 17.87 -10.05
C SER A 17 -27.56 17.06 -10.16
N VAL A 18 -26.68 17.15 -9.14
CA VAL A 18 -25.42 16.38 -9.08
C VAL A 18 -25.65 14.88 -9.27
N ALA A 19 -26.71 14.31 -8.70
CA ALA A 19 -27.02 12.88 -8.82
C ALA A 19 -27.25 12.41 -10.27
N ARG A 20 -27.90 13.24 -11.11
CA ARG A 20 -28.11 12.90 -12.53
C ARG A 20 -26.81 13.02 -13.32
N ALA A 21 -26.04 14.08 -13.08
CA ALA A 21 -24.72 14.24 -13.69
C ALA A 21 -23.79 13.09 -13.30
N TYR A 22 -23.77 12.71 -12.02
CA TYR A 22 -23.01 11.57 -11.50
C TYR A 22 -23.39 10.25 -12.20
N ARG A 23 -24.69 9.94 -12.32
CA ARG A 23 -25.14 8.74 -13.04
C ARG A 23 -24.68 8.73 -14.49
N PHE A 24 -24.77 9.87 -15.17
CA PHE A 24 -24.28 10.01 -16.54
C PHE A 24 -22.76 9.77 -16.63
N GLU A 25 -21.98 10.35 -15.73
CA GLU A 25 -20.53 10.16 -15.69
C GLU A 25 -20.14 8.71 -15.39
N LEU A 26 -20.86 8.01 -14.50
CA LEU A 26 -20.66 6.58 -14.28
C LEU A 26 -20.91 5.76 -15.56
N VAL A 27 -22.06 5.97 -16.21
CA VAL A 27 -22.39 5.26 -17.46
C VAL A 27 -21.32 5.54 -18.52
N LYS A 28 -20.85 6.77 -18.64
CA LYS A 28 -19.77 7.14 -19.55
C LYS A 28 -18.47 6.41 -19.22
N LEU A 29 -18.02 6.43 -17.97
CA LEU A 29 -16.80 5.75 -17.54
C LEU A 29 -16.88 4.24 -17.80
N PHE A 30 -17.96 3.58 -17.38
CA PHE A 30 -18.15 2.13 -17.57
C PHE A 30 -18.51 1.73 -19.00
N SER A 31 -18.84 2.68 -19.87
CA SER A 31 -18.99 2.41 -21.31
C SER A 31 -17.66 2.46 -22.06
N SER A 32 -16.61 3.04 -21.46
CA SER A 32 -15.28 3.03 -22.05
C SER A 32 -14.68 1.62 -22.00
N TRP A 33 -14.11 1.17 -23.13
CA TRP A 33 -13.49 -0.15 -23.21
C TRP A 33 -12.32 -0.30 -22.21
N ARG A 34 -11.56 0.79 -21.97
CA ARG A 34 -10.45 0.82 -21.00
C ARG A 34 -10.92 0.47 -19.60
N VAL A 35 -11.96 1.14 -19.09
CA VAL A 35 -12.49 0.85 -17.75
C VAL A 35 -13.11 -0.53 -17.68
N ARG A 36 -13.79 -1.00 -18.74
CA ARG A 36 -14.32 -2.38 -18.78
C ARG A 36 -13.23 -3.43 -18.66
N LEU A 37 -12.12 -3.25 -19.39
CA LEU A 37 -10.96 -4.14 -19.26
C LEU A 37 -10.35 -4.06 -17.86
N LEU A 38 -10.25 -2.88 -17.25
CA LEU A 38 -9.76 -2.75 -15.88
C LEU A 38 -10.66 -3.45 -14.87
N VAL A 39 -11.99 -3.36 -15.03
CA VAL A 39 -12.94 -4.11 -14.19
C VAL A 39 -12.73 -5.60 -14.36
N LEU A 40 -12.71 -6.12 -15.59
CA LEU A 40 -12.46 -7.55 -15.83
C LEU A 40 -11.11 -7.99 -15.24
N ALA A 41 -10.05 -7.21 -15.44
CA ALA A 41 -8.73 -7.49 -14.91
C ALA A 41 -8.73 -7.53 -13.38
N CYS A 42 -9.28 -6.52 -12.71
CA CYS A 42 -9.29 -6.45 -11.24
C CYS A 42 -10.11 -7.57 -10.61
N TRP A 43 -11.19 -8.02 -11.25
CA TRP A 43 -12.08 -9.04 -10.71
C TRP A 43 -11.66 -10.48 -11.04
N LEU A 44 -10.82 -10.69 -12.06
CA LEU A 44 -10.43 -12.04 -12.50
C LEU A 44 -8.94 -12.34 -12.32
N VAL A 45 -8.05 -11.40 -12.67
CA VAL A 45 -6.61 -11.67 -12.73
C VAL A 45 -6.02 -12.08 -11.38
N PRO A 46 -6.34 -11.43 -10.23
CA PRO A 46 -5.79 -11.87 -8.96
C PRO A 46 -6.18 -13.29 -8.57
N ALA A 47 -7.45 -13.69 -8.77
CA ALA A 47 -7.90 -15.05 -8.52
C ALA A 47 -7.16 -16.07 -9.39
N LEU A 48 -7.03 -15.78 -10.69
CA LEU A 48 -6.31 -16.63 -11.64
C LEU A 48 -4.82 -16.74 -11.30
N PHE A 49 -4.21 -15.63 -10.89
CA PHE A 49 -2.82 -15.60 -10.45
C PHE A 49 -2.59 -16.51 -9.25
N VAL A 50 -3.40 -16.37 -8.19
CA VAL A 50 -3.25 -17.21 -6.98
C VAL A 50 -3.49 -18.69 -7.30
N ALA A 51 -4.50 -19.00 -8.12
CA ALA A 51 -4.79 -20.38 -8.55
C ALA A 51 -3.70 -20.96 -9.47
N ALA A 52 -3.00 -20.13 -10.24
CA ALA A 52 -1.87 -20.57 -11.06
C ALA A 52 -0.64 -20.86 -10.18
N VAL A 53 -0.31 -19.95 -9.25
CA VAL A 53 0.80 -20.14 -8.29
C VAL A 53 0.56 -21.38 -7.44
N SER A 54 -0.67 -21.64 -7.00
CA SER A 54 -0.97 -22.83 -6.18
C SER A 54 -0.70 -24.17 -6.88
N ARG A 55 -0.54 -24.17 -8.21
CA ARG A 55 -0.21 -25.35 -9.02
C ARG A 55 1.26 -25.43 -9.42
N GLN A 56 2.02 -24.37 -9.19
CA GLN A 56 3.44 -24.32 -9.50
C GLN A 56 4.26 -24.82 -8.31
N SER A 57 5.50 -25.24 -8.56
CA SER A 57 6.48 -25.55 -7.51
C SER A 57 7.34 -24.34 -7.13
N SER A 58 7.33 -23.28 -7.95
CA SER A 58 8.05 -22.04 -7.71
C SER A 58 7.17 -21.00 -7.02
N LEU A 59 7.64 -20.46 -5.91
CA LEU A 59 6.98 -19.40 -5.16
C LEU A 59 7.61 -18.03 -5.44
N PRO A 60 6.84 -16.92 -5.37
CA PRO A 60 7.36 -15.57 -5.49
C PRO A 60 8.05 -15.13 -4.17
N VAL A 61 9.18 -15.75 -3.85
CA VAL A 61 9.89 -15.59 -2.56
C VAL A 61 10.41 -14.17 -2.29
N ASP A 62 10.56 -13.35 -3.32
CA ASP A 62 10.95 -11.93 -3.19
C ASP A 62 9.77 -11.01 -2.78
N THR A 63 8.55 -11.53 -2.86
CA THR A 63 7.35 -10.79 -2.47
C THR A 63 6.96 -11.12 -1.04
N LEU A 64 6.55 -10.10 -0.28
CA LEU A 64 6.09 -10.28 1.09
C LEU A 64 4.92 -11.26 1.15
N PHE A 65 4.98 -12.23 2.08
CA PHE A 65 4.07 -13.38 2.18
C PHE A 65 4.09 -14.37 1.00
N GLY A 66 4.96 -14.17 0.01
CA GLY A 66 5.09 -15.06 -1.15
C GLY A 66 5.50 -16.49 -0.77
N ARG A 67 6.38 -16.63 0.23
CA ARG A 67 6.78 -17.93 0.83
C ARG A 67 5.60 -18.71 1.44
N TRP A 68 4.54 -18.02 1.83
CA TRP A 68 3.38 -18.62 2.51
C TRP A 68 2.21 -18.92 1.56
N MET A 69 2.35 -18.67 0.24
CA MET A 69 1.25 -18.83 -0.72
C MET A 69 0.74 -20.28 -0.88
N HIS A 70 1.57 -21.30 -0.63
CA HIS A 70 1.08 -22.69 -0.58
C HIS A 70 0.56 -23.11 0.79
N ALA A 71 0.91 -22.38 1.85
CA ALA A 71 0.54 -22.72 3.22
C ALA A 71 -0.83 -22.18 3.60
N THR A 72 -1.21 -21.00 3.10
CA THR A 72 -2.48 -20.36 3.44
C THR A 72 -3.08 -19.54 2.29
N GLY A 73 -4.40 -19.64 2.14
CA GLY A 73 -5.16 -18.83 1.19
C GLY A 73 -5.13 -17.32 1.50
N TRP A 74 -4.79 -16.92 2.72
CA TRP A 74 -4.71 -15.51 3.13
C TRP A 74 -3.44 -14.79 2.67
N ALA A 75 -2.41 -15.53 2.23
CA ALA A 75 -1.21 -14.92 1.65
C ALA A 75 -1.50 -14.31 0.27
N GLY A 76 -2.40 -14.91 -0.53
CA GLY A 76 -2.79 -14.44 -1.86
C GLY A 76 -3.23 -12.97 -1.93
N PRO A 77 -4.19 -12.51 -1.10
CA PRO A 77 -4.59 -11.11 -1.08
C PRO A 77 -3.51 -10.15 -0.57
N LEU A 78 -2.56 -10.58 0.25
CA LEU A 78 -1.44 -9.75 0.73
C LEU A 78 -0.33 -9.59 -0.31
N VAL A 79 0.00 -10.68 -1.01
CA VAL A 79 0.91 -10.65 -2.17
C VAL A 79 0.33 -9.75 -3.27
N THR A 80 -0.96 -9.90 -3.54
CA THR A 80 -1.69 -9.05 -4.48
C THR A 80 -1.67 -7.58 -4.03
N LEU A 81 -1.86 -7.31 -2.74
CA LEU A 81 -1.82 -5.96 -2.18
C LEU A 81 -0.45 -5.30 -2.37
N GLY A 82 0.64 -6.01 -2.07
CA GLY A 82 2.00 -5.51 -2.27
C GLY A 82 2.29 -5.15 -3.72
N PHE A 83 1.95 -6.05 -4.65
CA PHE A 83 2.07 -5.78 -6.08
C PHE A 83 1.17 -4.62 -6.54
N SER A 84 -0.07 -4.58 -6.04
CA SER A 84 -1.05 -3.55 -6.42
C SER A 84 -0.65 -2.17 -5.93
N GLY A 85 -0.13 -2.06 -4.70
CA GLY A 85 0.37 -0.80 -4.15
C GLY A 85 1.52 -0.21 -4.97
N ALA A 86 2.46 -1.06 -5.41
CA ALA A 86 3.61 -0.63 -6.20
C ALA A 86 3.23 -0.26 -7.65
N TRP A 87 2.38 -1.06 -8.30
CA TRP A 87 2.20 -0.97 -9.76
C TRP A 87 0.75 -0.74 -10.20
N ALA A 88 -0.19 -1.56 -9.71
CA ALA A 88 -1.55 -1.56 -10.23
C ALA A 88 -2.33 -0.30 -9.84
N LEU A 89 -2.37 0.07 -8.56
CA LEU A 89 -3.16 1.21 -8.05
C LEU A 89 -2.74 2.56 -8.65
N PRO A 90 -1.44 2.87 -8.81
CA PRO A 90 -1.02 4.05 -9.58
C PRO A 90 -1.55 4.06 -11.03
N LEU A 91 -1.54 2.90 -11.69
CA LEU A 91 -2.00 2.77 -13.08
C LEU A 91 -3.53 2.88 -13.18
N LEU A 92 -4.28 2.28 -12.26
CA LEU A 92 -5.74 2.39 -12.18
C LEU A 92 -6.18 3.84 -11.93
N THR A 93 -5.53 4.53 -10.98
CA THR A 93 -5.83 5.93 -10.68
C THR A 93 -5.46 6.86 -11.84
N SER A 94 -4.34 6.60 -12.52
CA SER A 94 -3.95 7.26 -13.77
C SER A 94 -5.04 7.15 -14.84
N VAL A 95 -5.53 5.95 -15.14
CA VAL A 95 -6.54 5.75 -16.20
C VAL A 95 -7.89 6.36 -15.83
N VAL A 96 -8.32 6.22 -14.57
CA VAL A 96 -9.67 6.63 -14.15
C VAL A 96 -9.75 8.11 -13.79
N ALA A 97 -8.82 8.62 -12.98
CA ALA A 97 -8.83 10.01 -12.51
C ALA A 97 -8.03 10.94 -13.43
N GLY A 98 -6.92 10.46 -14.00
CA GLY A 98 -6.07 11.25 -14.91
C GLY A 98 -6.75 11.61 -16.24
N ASP A 99 -7.76 10.84 -16.67
CA ASP A 99 -8.43 11.07 -17.97
C ASP A 99 -9.82 11.71 -17.87
N VAL A 100 -10.38 11.86 -16.66
CA VAL A 100 -11.82 12.21 -16.50
C VAL A 100 -12.16 13.63 -16.97
N PHE A 101 -11.21 14.57 -16.89
CA PHE A 101 -11.32 15.93 -17.43
C PHE A 101 -10.60 16.06 -18.78
N ALA A 102 -9.39 15.52 -18.89
CA ALA A 102 -8.56 15.60 -20.10
C ALA A 102 -9.24 14.97 -21.33
N SER A 103 -10.07 13.93 -21.15
CA SER A 103 -10.85 13.35 -22.25
C SER A 103 -11.88 14.33 -22.83
N GLU A 104 -12.47 15.20 -22.01
CA GLU A 104 -13.40 16.23 -22.48
C GLU A 104 -12.68 17.32 -23.28
N ASP A 105 -11.45 17.63 -22.90
CA ASP A 105 -10.58 18.57 -23.62
C ASP A 105 -10.21 18.06 -25.01
N ARG A 106 -9.90 16.77 -25.12
CA ARG A 106 -9.56 16.13 -26.40
C ARG A 106 -10.78 15.94 -27.31
N LEU A 107 -11.95 15.64 -26.73
CA LEU A 107 -13.18 15.41 -27.48
C LEU A 107 -14.00 16.69 -27.74
N GLY A 108 -13.63 17.82 -27.11
CA GLY A 108 -14.30 19.11 -27.33
C GLY A 108 -15.72 19.20 -26.76
N THR A 109 -16.05 18.40 -25.75
CA THR A 109 -17.42 18.21 -25.23
C THR A 109 -17.84 19.26 -24.19
N TRP A 110 -16.92 20.12 -23.73
CA TRP A 110 -17.17 21.11 -22.67
C TRP A 110 -18.37 22.01 -22.91
N ARG A 111 -18.56 22.47 -24.15
CA ARG A 111 -19.69 23.35 -24.52
C ARG A 111 -21.03 22.69 -24.23
N HIS A 112 -21.17 21.42 -24.59
CA HIS A 112 -22.38 20.64 -24.36
C HIS A 112 -22.63 20.42 -22.87
N LEU A 113 -21.59 20.06 -22.10
CA LEU A 113 -21.70 19.84 -20.66
C LEU A 113 -22.06 21.12 -19.89
N LEU A 114 -21.47 22.26 -20.26
CA LEU A 114 -21.75 23.55 -19.61
C LEU A 114 -23.16 24.04 -19.91
N VAL A 115 -23.66 23.87 -21.14
CA VAL A 115 -25.03 24.24 -21.50
C VAL A 115 -26.06 23.35 -20.79
N ALA A 116 -25.76 22.06 -20.66
CA ALA A 116 -26.65 21.09 -20.01
C ALA A 116 -26.70 21.27 -18.48
N VAL A 117 -25.54 21.31 -17.80
CA VAL A 117 -25.47 21.31 -16.33
C VAL A 117 -25.53 22.73 -15.75
N ARG A 118 -25.04 23.74 -16.49
CA ARG A 118 -25.03 25.17 -16.12
C ARG A 118 -24.33 25.51 -14.81
N SER A 119 -23.44 24.65 -14.32
CA SER A 119 -22.68 24.89 -13.08
C SER A 119 -21.37 24.09 -13.04
N PRO A 120 -20.20 24.73 -13.18
CA PRO A 120 -18.89 24.07 -13.09
C PRO A 120 -18.69 23.27 -11.80
N ARG A 121 -19.15 23.81 -10.65
CA ARG A 121 -19.05 23.14 -9.35
C ARG A 121 -19.70 21.75 -9.34
N ARG A 122 -20.84 21.60 -10.02
CA ARG A 122 -21.60 20.35 -10.07
C ARG A 122 -20.98 19.35 -11.03
N ILE A 123 -20.42 19.84 -12.13
CA ILE A 123 -19.67 19.01 -13.09
C ILE A 123 -18.44 18.42 -12.40
N PHE A 124 -17.67 19.25 -11.69
CA PHE A 124 -16.49 18.79 -10.97
C PHE A 124 -16.85 17.73 -9.93
N ALA A 125 -17.85 18.01 -9.07
CA ALA A 125 -18.29 17.07 -8.05
C ALA A 125 -18.79 15.75 -8.64
N ALA A 126 -19.59 15.79 -9.71
CA ALA A 126 -20.08 14.58 -10.38
C ALA A 126 -18.95 13.72 -10.94
N LYS A 127 -17.98 14.33 -11.63
CA LYS A 127 -16.81 13.65 -12.20
C LYS A 127 -15.90 13.07 -11.11
N ALA A 128 -15.56 13.86 -10.11
CA ALA A 128 -14.71 13.42 -9.00
C ALA A 128 -15.35 12.25 -8.23
N LEU A 129 -16.66 12.33 -7.92
CA LEU A 129 -17.38 11.24 -7.26
C LEU A 129 -17.50 9.99 -8.14
N ALA A 130 -17.69 10.15 -9.45
CA ALA A 130 -17.74 9.03 -10.39
C ALA A 130 -16.38 8.32 -10.50
N SER A 131 -15.28 9.07 -10.61
CA SER A 131 -13.91 8.51 -10.57
C SER A 131 -13.63 7.82 -9.24
N LEU A 132 -14.01 8.42 -8.10
CA LEU A 132 -13.89 7.80 -6.78
C LEU A 132 -14.63 6.47 -6.72
N THR A 133 -15.88 6.44 -7.17
CA THR A 133 -16.71 5.21 -7.19
C THR A 133 -16.05 4.12 -8.02
N ALA A 134 -15.55 4.46 -9.21
CA ALA A 134 -14.88 3.51 -10.09
C ALA A 134 -13.59 2.98 -9.46
N ILE A 135 -12.75 3.83 -8.85
CA ILE A 135 -11.52 3.40 -8.17
C ILE A 135 -11.84 2.46 -7.00
N VAL A 136 -12.81 2.82 -6.14
CA VAL A 136 -13.22 1.95 -5.03
C VAL A 136 -13.73 0.61 -5.54
N LEU A 137 -14.54 0.58 -6.61
CA LEU A 137 -15.00 -0.67 -7.20
C LEU A 137 -13.85 -1.54 -7.73
N LEU A 138 -12.82 -0.95 -8.33
CA LEU A 138 -11.65 -1.67 -8.82
C LEU A 138 -10.84 -2.25 -7.66
N VAL A 139 -10.63 -1.49 -6.58
CA VAL A 139 -9.97 -1.97 -5.35
C VAL A 139 -10.76 -3.11 -4.70
N VAL A 140 -12.08 -2.97 -4.61
CA VAL A 140 -12.98 -4.04 -4.13
C VAL A 140 -12.84 -5.30 -4.99
N GLY A 141 -12.76 -5.14 -6.31
CA GLY A 141 -12.50 -6.25 -7.23
C GLY A 141 -11.18 -6.96 -6.92
N LEU A 142 -10.09 -6.20 -6.72
CA LEU A 142 -8.77 -6.77 -6.40
C LEU A 142 -8.77 -7.58 -5.11
N VAL A 143 -9.34 -7.04 -4.02
CA VAL A 143 -9.39 -7.74 -2.73
C VAL A 143 -10.33 -8.95 -2.78
N ALA A 144 -11.52 -8.81 -3.40
CA ALA A 144 -12.46 -9.91 -3.50
C ALA A 144 -11.91 -11.06 -4.36
N SER A 145 -11.34 -10.73 -5.53
CA SER A 145 -10.75 -11.70 -6.45
C SER A 145 -9.60 -12.46 -5.80
N SER A 146 -8.64 -11.75 -5.20
CA SER A 146 -7.48 -12.38 -4.57
C SER A 146 -7.83 -13.19 -3.32
N THR A 147 -8.79 -12.73 -2.51
CA THR A 147 -9.24 -13.44 -1.31
C THR A 147 -10.01 -14.71 -1.67
N VAL A 148 -11.01 -14.60 -2.56
CA VAL A 148 -11.78 -15.77 -3.02
C VAL A 148 -10.88 -16.76 -3.73
N GLY A 149 -9.99 -16.29 -4.60
CA GLY A 149 -9.01 -17.13 -5.29
C GLY A 149 -8.08 -17.87 -4.32
N GLY A 150 -7.53 -17.18 -3.32
CA GLY A 150 -6.65 -17.81 -2.32
C GLY A 150 -7.35 -18.83 -1.45
N VAL A 151 -8.53 -18.49 -0.91
CA VAL A 151 -9.30 -19.41 -0.06
C VAL A 151 -9.77 -20.64 -0.85
N LEU A 152 -10.19 -20.48 -2.11
CA LEU A 152 -10.60 -21.62 -2.94
C LEU A 152 -9.42 -22.49 -3.41
N ALA A 153 -8.25 -21.90 -3.67
CA ALA A 153 -7.11 -22.63 -4.22
C ALA A 153 -6.27 -23.34 -3.15
N VAL A 154 -6.12 -22.74 -1.96
CA VAL A 154 -5.17 -23.20 -0.91
C VAL A 154 -5.90 -23.55 0.40
N GLY A 155 -7.07 -22.96 0.64
CA GLY A 155 -7.87 -23.19 1.84
C GLY A 155 -7.67 -22.16 2.94
N ASN A 156 -8.41 -22.34 4.03
CA ASN A 156 -8.55 -21.38 5.12
C ASN A 156 -7.62 -21.71 6.31
N GLN A 157 -6.31 -21.74 6.06
CA GLN A 157 -5.30 -22.07 7.09
C GLN A 157 -4.79 -20.83 7.83
N PRO A 158 -4.28 -20.96 9.07
CA PRO A 158 -3.65 -19.87 9.81
C PRO A 158 -2.55 -19.17 9.00
N LEU A 159 -2.41 -17.87 9.18
CA LEU A 159 -1.39 -17.05 8.52
C LEU A 159 -0.23 -16.79 9.47
N VAL A 160 1.00 -17.00 9.01
CA VAL A 160 2.20 -16.64 9.77
C VAL A 160 2.45 -15.14 9.63
N GLY A 161 2.49 -14.41 10.75
CA GLY A 161 2.82 -12.99 10.82
C GLY A 161 4.29 -12.69 10.47
N LEU A 162 4.66 -11.41 10.39
CA LEU A 162 6.04 -10.99 10.08
C LEU A 162 6.99 -11.18 11.27
N ASP A 163 6.46 -11.24 12.47
CA ASP A 163 7.16 -11.68 13.67
C ASP A 163 6.97 -13.18 13.91
N GLY A 164 6.43 -13.95 12.96
CA GLY A 164 6.33 -15.40 13.04
C GLY A 164 5.17 -15.96 13.87
N HIS A 165 4.35 -15.14 14.54
CA HIS A 165 3.20 -15.65 15.29
C HIS A 165 2.11 -16.16 14.33
N LEU A 166 1.31 -17.12 14.80
CA LEU A 166 0.19 -17.66 14.02
C LEU A 166 -1.06 -16.81 14.23
N LEU A 167 -1.62 -16.35 13.12
CA LEU A 167 -2.91 -15.66 13.07
C LEU A 167 -4.00 -16.67 12.76
N ALA A 168 -5.01 -16.75 13.63
CA ALA A 168 -6.21 -17.50 13.34
C ALA A 168 -6.86 -16.99 12.03
N PRO A 169 -7.53 -17.84 11.24
CA PRO A 169 -8.07 -17.43 9.94
C PRO A 169 -9.04 -16.24 10.00
N SER A 170 -9.82 -16.10 11.08
CA SER A 170 -10.70 -14.95 11.31
C SER A 170 -9.93 -13.64 11.52
N ASP A 171 -8.83 -13.70 12.28
CA ASP A 171 -7.99 -12.54 12.58
C ASP A 171 -7.18 -12.14 11.35
N ALA A 172 -6.70 -13.14 10.59
CA ALA A 172 -6.07 -12.93 9.29
C ALA A 172 -7.04 -12.24 8.31
N ALA A 173 -8.29 -12.72 8.21
CA ALA A 173 -9.31 -12.10 7.36
C ALA A 173 -9.55 -10.63 7.73
N GLY A 174 -9.70 -10.34 9.03
CA GLY A 174 -9.88 -8.98 9.54
C GLY A 174 -8.69 -8.07 9.21
N LYS A 175 -7.46 -8.55 9.44
CA LYS A 175 -6.23 -7.80 9.14
C LYS A 175 -6.01 -7.59 7.64
N VAL A 176 -6.35 -8.57 6.79
CA VAL A 176 -6.30 -8.45 5.32
C VAL A 176 -7.26 -7.36 4.85
N LEU A 177 -8.52 -7.39 5.31
CA LEU A 177 -9.50 -6.35 4.96
C LEU A 177 -9.07 -4.97 5.45
N LEU A 178 -8.53 -4.89 6.68
CA LEU A 178 -8.00 -3.65 7.24
C LEU A 178 -6.82 -3.11 6.41
N ALA A 179 -5.88 -3.96 6.00
CA ALA A 179 -4.76 -3.57 5.15
C ALA A 179 -5.25 -2.99 3.81
N TRP A 180 -6.21 -3.65 3.15
CA TRP A 180 -6.83 -3.16 1.92
C TRP A 180 -7.60 -1.84 2.11
N LEU A 181 -8.25 -1.66 3.26
CA LEU A 181 -8.91 -0.40 3.60
C LEU A 181 -7.90 0.73 3.80
N CYS A 182 -6.78 0.46 4.49
CA CYS A 182 -5.72 1.43 4.73
C CYS A 182 -5.08 1.95 3.44
N VAL A 183 -4.89 1.10 2.42
CA VAL A 183 -4.31 1.53 1.13
C VAL A 183 -5.25 2.39 0.28
N LEU A 184 -6.53 2.53 0.65
CA LEU A 184 -7.41 3.49 -0.01
C LEU A 184 -6.88 4.93 0.18
N ALA A 185 -6.35 5.28 1.35
CA ALA A 185 -5.82 6.62 1.60
C ALA A 185 -4.72 7.05 0.60
N PRO A 186 -3.62 6.29 0.41
CA PRO A 186 -2.61 6.61 -0.60
C PRO A 186 -3.13 6.47 -2.04
N THR A 187 -4.09 5.57 -2.29
CA THR A 187 -4.76 5.49 -3.60
C THR A 187 -5.56 6.76 -3.91
N LEU A 188 -6.24 7.34 -2.92
CA LEU A 188 -6.96 8.61 -3.06
C LEU A 188 -6.00 9.78 -3.28
N ALA A 189 -4.82 9.77 -2.66
CA ALA A 189 -3.79 10.76 -2.91
C ALA A 189 -3.35 10.74 -4.38
N LEU A 190 -3.05 9.56 -4.93
CA LEU A 190 -2.70 9.38 -6.34
C LEU A 190 -3.86 9.75 -7.28
N ALA A 191 -5.09 9.39 -6.93
CA ALA A 191 -6.29 9.77 -7.68
C ALA A 191 -6.46 11.30 -7.72
N ALA A 192 -6.27 11.99 -6.60
CA ALA A 192 -6.36 13.44 -6.51
C ALA A 192 -5.28 14.15 -7.32
N ILE A 193 -4.06 13.60 -7.35
CA ILE A 193 -2.98 14.05 -8.25
C ILE A 193 -3.39 13.83 -9.72
N GLY A 194 -4.03 12.71 -10.03
CA GLY A 194 -4.61 12.44 -11.35
C GLY A 194 -5.66 13.48 -11.74
N LEU A 195 -6.60 13.81 -10.86
CA LEU A 195 -7.59 14.87 -11.08
C LEU A 195 -6.92 16.22 -11.33
N LEU A 196 -5.92 16.57 -10.51
CA LEU A 196 -5.15 17.80 -10.67
C LEU A 196 -4.45 17.86 -12.03
N GLY A 197 -3.77 16.78 -12.42
CA GLY A 197 -3.14 16.65 -13.74
C GLY A 197 -4.15 16.73 -14.88
N SER A 198 -5.29 16.06 -14.75
CA SER A 198 -6.38 16.04 -15.74
C SER A 198 -6.96 17.44 -15.99
N VAL A 199 -7.09 18.27 -14.94
CA VAL A 199 -7.58 19.65 -15.05
C VAL A 199 -6.50 20.59 -15.56
N ALA A 200 -5.26 20.46 -15.07
CA ALA A 200 -4.20 21.43 -15.30
C ALA A 200 -3.53 21.29 -16.67
N LEU A 201 -3.45 20.08 -17.22
CA LEU A 201 -2.69 19.77 -18.44
C LEU A 201 -3.55 19.71 -19.71
N GLY A 202 -4.85 19.99 -19.60
CA GLY A 202 -5.76 20.19 -20.74
C GLY A 202 -5.77 18.99 -21.71
N ARG A 203 -5.45 19.26 -22.97
CA ARG A 203 -5.39 18.24 -24.05
C ARG A 203 -4.19 17.29 -23.96
N SER A 204 -3.18 17.63 -23.15
CA SER A 204 -1.96 16.85 -23.07
C SER A 204 -2.25 15.46 -22.46
N PRO A 205 -1.73 14.37 -23.05
CA PRO A 205 -1.83 13.04 -22.44
C PRO A 205 -1.05 12.96 -21.12
N MET A 206 -0.23 13.96 -20.78
CA MET A 206 0.60 13.95 -19.57
C MET A 206 -0.22 13.94 -18.28
N GLY A 207 -1.45 14.48 -18.28
CA GLY A 207 -2.37 14.40 -17.13
C GLY A 207 -2.77 12.96 -16.78
N LEU A 208 -2.81 12.08 -17.78
CA LEU A 208 -3.01 10.65 -17.60
C LEU A 208 -1.82 10.04 -16.83
N LEU A 209 -0.59 10.33 -17.25
CA LEU A 209 0.62 9.67 -16.73
C LEU A 209 1.04 10.13 -15.33
N LEU A 210 0.54 11.28 -14.88
CA LEU A 210 1.02 11.93 -13.65
C LEU A 210 0.98 11.04 -12.39
N PRO A 211 -0.12 10.30 -12.08
CA PRO A 211 -0.13 9.43 -10.89
C PRO A 211 0.93 8.34 -10.93
N VAL A 212 1.17 7.72 -12.09
CA VAL A 212 2.19 6.68 -12.25
C VAL A 212 3.59 7.25 -12.09
N LEU A 213 3.87 8.39 -12.71
CA LEU A 213 5.18 9.04 -12.61
C LEU A 213 5.49 9.48 -11.17
N VAL A 214 4.51 10.04 -10.47
CA VAL A 214 4.67 10.45 -9.06
C VAL A 214 4.84 9.22 -8.16
N ALA A 215 4.05 8.17 -8.35
CA ALA A 215 4.18 6.93 -7.58
C ALA A 215 5.56 6.30 -7.78
N LEU A 216 6.04 6.22 -9.02
CA LEU A 216 7.36 5.67 -9.33
C LEU A 216 8.48 6.52 -8.72
N ALA A 217 8.39 7.84 -8.81
CA ALA A 217 9.36 8.74 -8.19
C ALA A 217 9.41 8.57 -6.66
N MET A 218 8.25 8.46 -6.00
CA MET A 218 8.16 8.19 -4.57
C MET A 218 8.68 6.81 -4.20
N GLN A 219 8.44 5.79 -5.03
CA GLN A 219 8.95 4.44 -4.81
C GLN A 219 10.48 4.40 -4.90
N LEU A 220 11.06 5.05 -5.92
CA LEU A 220 12.52 5.21 -6.03
C LEU A 220 13.10 5.97 -4.84
N ALA A 221 12.40 7.03 -4.38
CA ALA A 221 12.80 7.75 -3.18
C ALA A 221 12.79 6.84 -1.93
N GLN A 222 11.82 5.94 -1.81
CA GLN A 222 11.75 5.01 -0.67
C GLN A 222 12.82 3.91 -0.66
N MET A 223 13.46 3.63 -1.80
CA MET A 223 14.61 2.73 -1.87
C MET A 223 15.90 3.35 -1.33
N LEU A 224 16.03 4.68 -1.36
CA LEU A 224 17.17 5.39 -0.78
C LEU A 224 17.11 5.36 0.75
N PRO A 225 18.24 5.42 1.48
CA PRO A 225 18.27 5.44 2.95
C PRO A 225 17.85 6.81 3.53
N LEU A 226 16.60 7.21 3.27
CA LEU A 226 16.00 8.45 3.78
C LEU A 226 15.70 8.37 5.29
N PRO A 227 15.78 9.50 6.02
CA PRO A 227 15.30 9.59 7.40
C PRO A 227 13.83 9.20 7.53
N VAL A 228 13.45 8.63 8.68
CA VAL A 228 12.08 8.14 8.93
C VAL A 228 11.03 9.22 8.69
N ALA A 229 11.28 10.46 9.11
CA ALA A 229 10.36 11.57 8.91
C ALA A 229 10.07 11.86 7.43
N VAL A 230 11.08 11.76 6.57
CA VAL A 230 10.92 11.97 5.12
C VAL A 230 10.10 10.85 4.50
N ARG A 231 10.31 9.60 4.94
CA ARG A 231 9.52 8.45 4.48
C ARG A 231 8.05 8.60 4.83
N LEU A 232 7.77 8.85 6.10
CA LEU A 232 6.41 8.99 6.63
C LEU A 232 5.67 10.17 6.02
N ALA A 233 6.38 11.22 5.59
CA ALA A 233 5.81 12.38 4.92
C ALA A 233 5.42 12.14 3.44
N MET A 234 5.84 11.02 2.84
CA MET A 234 5.43 10.63 1.50
C MET A 234 4.14 9.81 1.53
N PRO A 235 3.12 10.16 0.72
CA PRO A 235 1.85 9.42 0.71
C PRO A 235 2.03 7.95 0.33
N GLY A 236 3.02 7.63 -0.52
CA GLY A 236 3.32 6.25 -0.93
C GLY A 236 3.72 5.32 0.23
N TYR A 237 4.16 5.83 1.39
CA TYR A 237 4.61 4.98 2.50
C TYR A 237 3.48 4.13 3.09
N ALA A 238 2.23 4.59 3.02
CA ALA A 238 1.08 3.81 3.44
C ALA A 238 0.83 2.55 2.57
N PHE A 239 1.42 2.45 1.37
CA PHE A 239 1.42 1.21 0.59
C PHE A 239 2.37 0.14 1.15
N ILE A 240 3.19 0.47 2.14
CA ILE A 240 4.14 -0.44 2.80
C ILE A 240 3.78 -0.60 4.29
N ALA A 241 3.37 0.47 4.96
CA ALA A 241 3.17 0.50 6.41
C ALA A 241 2.10 -0.49 6.94
N TRP A 242 1.21 -1.00 6.08
CA TRP A 242 0.21 -2.01 6.47
C TRP A 242 0.83 -3.31 6.97
N ASN A 243 2.09 -3.59 6.60
CA ASN A 243 2.89 -4.71 7.09
C ASN A 243 2.89 -4.80 8.62
N GLY A 244 2.92 -3.64 9.31
CA GLY A 244 2.92 -3.55 10.77
C GLY A 244 1.66 -4.14 11.44
N LEU A 245 0.55 -4.32 10.71
CA LEU A 245 -0.66 -4.97 11.24
C LEU A 245 -0.45 -6.47 11.52
N PHE A 246 0.56 -7.08 10.90
CA PHE A 246 0.88 -8.50 10.98
C PHE A 246 2.04 -8.78 11.95
N THR A 247 2.22 -7.92 12.96
CA THR A 247 3.21 -8.07 14.05
C THR A 247 2.51 -8.05 15.41
N ASP A 248 3.07 -8.69 16.43
CA ASP A 248 2.63 -8.57 17.83
C ASP A 248 3.74 -7.97 18.72
N PRO A 249 3.56 -6.76 19.29
CA PRO A 249 2.43 -5.85 19.14
C PRO A 249 2.35 -5.22 17.75
N ALA A 250 1.14 -4.89 17.30
CA ALA A 250 0.92 -4.28 16.00
C ALA A 250 1.52 -2.86 15.92
N GLN A 251 2.36 -2.63 14.91
CA GLN A 251 3.04 -1.36 14.66
C GLN A 251 2.12 -0.36 13.93
N VAL A 252 1.09 0.13 14.61
CA VAL A 252 0.04 1.00 14.03
C VAL A 252 0.49 2.46 13.83
N GLY A 253 1.50 2.92 14.58
CA GLY A 253 1.96 4.32 14.55
C GLY A 253 2.37 4.78 13.14
N PRO A 254 3.34 4.11 12.49
CA PRO A 254 3.76 4.45 11.13
C PRO A 254 2.61 4.41 10.11
N LEU A 255 1.68 3.46 10.27
CA LEU A 255 0.53 3.30 9.40
C LEU A 255 -0.45 4.48 9.52
N LEU A 256 -0.79 4.89 10.74
CA LEU A 256 -1.71 6.01 10.98
C LEU A 256 -1.13 7.33 10.47
N ILE A 257 0.18 7.56 10.66
CA ILE A 257 0.86 8.73 10.11
C ILE A 257 0.80 8.73 8.58
N GLY A 258 1.12 7.59 7.95
CA GLY A 258 1.05 7.44 6.50
C GLY A 258 -0.36 7.69 5.94
N ILE A 259 -1.40 7.18 6.61
CA ILE A 259 -2.80 7.41 6.24
C ILE A 259 -3.15 8.90 6.35
N ALA A 260 -2.81 9.54 7.47
CA ALA A 260 -3.10 10.96 7.68
C ALA A 260 -2.42 11.84 6.62
N VAL A 261 -1.13 11.59 6.35
CA VAL A 261 -0.38 12.28 5.30
C VAL A 261 -1.02 12.07 3.93
N ALA A 262 -1.36 10.82 3.59
CA ALA A 262 -2.02 10.52 2.31
C ALA A 262 -3.37 11.23 2.15
N LEU A 263 -4.19 11.30 3.20
CA LEU A 263 -5.46 12.02 3.17
C LEU A 263 -5.27 13.53 3.01
N VAL A 264 -4.28 14.11 3.68
CA VAL A 264 -3.95 15.54 3.51
C VAL A 264 -3.53 15.80 2.06
N TRP A 265 -2.68 14.96 1.48
CA TRP A 265 -2.33 15.04 0.06
C TRP A 265 -3.56 14.93 -0.86
N ALA A 266 -4.46 13.98 -0.58
CA ALA A 266 -5.69 13.80 -1.35
C ALA A 266 -6.59 15.04 -1.31
N VAL A 267 -6.79 15.62 -0.12
CA VAL A 267 -7.61 16.83 0.08
C VAL A 267 -6.97 18.03 -0.62
N THR A 268 -5.67 18.27 -0.40
CA THR A 268 -4.95 19.40 -0.99
C THR A 268 -4.94 19.32 -2.52
N ALA A 269 -4.58 18.18 -3.11
CA ALA A 269 -4.56 18.02 -4.57
C ALA A 269 -5.96 18.16 -5.18
N THR A 270 -7.00 17.60 -4.54
CA THR A 270 -8.40 17.74 -5.00
C THR A 270 -8.87 19.20 -4.89
N ALA A 271 -8.53 19.91 -3.82
CA ALA A 271 -8.86 21.32 -3.64
C ALA A 271 -8.17 22.20 -4.69
N LEU A 272 -6.90 21.95 -4.99
CA LEU A 272 -6.18 22.64 -6.06
C LEU A 272 -6.81 22.36 -7.43
N ALA A 273 -7.16 21.11 -7.72
CA ALA A 273 -7.85 20.72 -8.95
C ALA A 273 -9.20 21.46 -9.08
N TYR A 274 -9.97 21.53 -7.99
CA TYR A 274 -11.24 22.25 -7.94
C TYR A 274 -11.06 23.76 -8.19
N LEU A 275 -10.12 24.40 -7.50
CA LEU A 275 -9.87 25.83 -7.65
C LEU A 275 -9.39 26.18 -9.07
N LEU A 276 -8.51 25.36 -9.65
CA LEU A 276 -8.07 25.52 -11.03
C LEU A 276 -9.22 25.34 -12.02
N PHE A 277 -10.07 24.33 -11.80
CA PHE A 277 -11.23 24.08 -12.64
C PHE A 277 -12.24 25.24 -12.61
N LEU A 278 -12.48 25.84 -11.44
CA LEU A 278 -13.40 26.98 -11.30
C LEU A 278 -12.87 28.27 -11.93
N ARG A 279 -11.54 28.44 -12.00
CA ARG A 279 -10.90 29.60 -12.62
C ARG A 279 -10.63 29.41 -14.11
N ARG A 280 -10.94 28.22 -14.65
CA ARG A 280 -10.69 27.88 -16.05
C ARG A 280 -11.62 28.66 -16.97
N ASP A 281 -11.05 29.26 -18.00
CA ASP A 281 -11.82 29.87 -19.07
C ASP A 281 -12.22 28.80 -20.09
N PHE A 282 -13.51 28.69 -20.35
CA PHE A 282 -14.07 27.74 -21.31
C PHE A 282 -14.41 28.39 -22.66
N THR A 283 -14.23 29.70 -22.78
CA THR A 283 -14.56 30.47 -24.00
C THR A 283 -13.43 30.46 -25.02
N ASN A 284 -12.18 30.39 -24.55
CA ASN A 284 -11.01 30.36 -25.42
C ASN A 284 -10.66 28.93 -25.87
N LEU A 285 -10.77 28.66 -27.18
CA LEU A 285 -10.47 27.35 -27.79
C LEU A 285 -8.96 27.00 -27.82
N HIS A 286 -8.10 27.99 -27.62
CA HIS A 286 -6.63 27.87 -27.62
C HIS A 286 -6.02 27.89 -26.21
N ASP A 287 -6.82 27.99 -25.14
CA ASP A 287 -6.30 27.88 -23.77
C ASP A 287 -6.04 26.39 -23.43
N ASP A 288 -4.96 25.86 -24.00
CA ASP A 288 -4.37 24.60 -23.58
C ASP A 288 -3.64 24.88 -22.26
N GLY A 289 -4.34 24.64 -21.14
CA GLY A 289 -3.94 24.95 -19.76
C GLY A 289 -2.45 25.29 -19.59
N SER A 290 -2.14 26.57 -19.29
CA SER A 290 -0.75 27.03 -19.31
C SER A 290 0.13 26.20 -18.37
N GLY A 291 1.17 25.55 -18.91
CA GLY A 291 2.12 24.76 -18.11
C GLY A 291 2.71 25.54 -16.92
N ARG A 292 2.84 26.88 -17.07
CA ARG A 292 3.24 27.77 -15.98
C ARG A 292 2.25 27.75 -14.79
N ARG A 293 0.93 27.77 -15.04
CA ARG A 293 -0.09 27.63 -13.98
C ARG A 293 -0.09 26.22 -13.38
N ALA A 294 0.14 25.18 -14.19
CA ALA A 294 0.23 23.81 -13.68
C ALA A 294 1.41 23.64 -12.68
N VAL A 295 2.56 24.26 -12.99
CA VAL A 295 3.72 24.25 -12.10
C VAL A 295 3.48 25.10 -10.85
N THR A 296 3.03 26.36 -11.01
CA THR A 296 2.92 27.28 -9.86
C THR A 296 1.74 26.99 -8.94
N ALA A 297 0.62 26.49 -9.47
CA ALA A 297 -0.59 26.21 -8.69
C ALA A 297 -0.82 24.72 -8.43
N GLY A 298 -0.03 23.82 -9.03
CA GLY A 298 -0.10 22.38 -8.78
C GLY A 298 1.13 21.85 -8.06
N VAL A 299 2.31 21.92 -8.70
CA VAL A 299 3.54 21.30 -8.19
C VAL A 299 4.08 22.02 -6.95
N LEU A 300 4.20 23.35 -6.98
CA LEU A 300 4.76 24.12 -5.85
C LEU A 300 3.98 23.92 -4.53
N PRO A 301 2.64 23.98 -4.50
CA PRO A 301 1.88 23.72 -3.27
C PRO A 301 2.10 22.30 -2.71
N LEU A 302 2.23 21.28 -3.57
CA LEU A 302 2.47 19.91 -3.14
C LEU A 302 3.90 19.71 -2.61
N ALA A 303 4.88 20.38 -3.21
CA ALA A 303 6.25 20.41 -2.68
C ALA A 303 6.34 21.15 -1.33
N GLY A 304 5.62 22.27 -1.20
CA GLY A 304 5.46 22.98 0.07
C GLY A 304 4.78 22.10 1.12
N LEU A 305 3.72 21.37 0.74
CA LEU A 305 3.06 20.41 1.61
C LEU A 305 4.02 19.32 2.09
N LEU A 306 4.82 18.74 1.20
CA LEU A 306 5.85 17.76 1.57
C LEU A 306 6.83 18.33 2.61
N THR A 307 7.29 19.56 2.41
CA THR A 307 8.23 20.22 3.33
C THR A 307 7.60 20.42 4.71
N VAL A 308 6.34 20.86 4.76
CA VAL A 308 5.59 21.04 6.01
C VAL A 308 5.34 19.70 6.70
N THR A 309 4.91 18.66 5.97
CA THR A 309 4.68 17.34 6.57
C THR A 309 5.96 16.72 7.09
N VAL A 310 7.09 16.88 6.38
CA VAL A 310 8.41 16.47 6.89
C VAL A 310 8.75 17.17 8.20
N ALA A 311 8.57 18.49 8.29
CA ALA A 311 8.86 19.24 9.51
C ALA A 311 7.96 18.83 10.69
N VAL A 312 6.66 18.65 10.43
CA VAL A 312 5.70 18.19 11.46
C VAL A 312 6.02 16.78 11.93
N VAL A 313 6.32 15.85 11.03
CA VAL A 313 6.66 14.48 11.42
C VAL A 313 8.01 14.43 12.16
N ALA A 314 9.01 15.19 11.70
CA ALA A 314 10.32 15.24 12.36
C ALA A 314 10.26 15.83 13.78
N THR A 315 9.33 16.75 14.04
CA THR A 315 9.12 17.32 15.38
C THR A 315 8.25 16.44 16.26
N ALA A 316 7.28 15.72 15.68
CA ALA A 316 6.38 14.84 16.41
C ALA A 316 6.97 13.45 16.69
N THR A 317 8.02 13.03 16.00
CA THR A 317 8.64 11.71 16.16
C THR A 317 10.08 11.82 16.66
N PRO A 318 10.49 11.00 17.64
CA PRO A 318 11.86 11.05 18.19
C PRO A 318 12.93 10.47 17.24
N ALA A 319 12.55 9.98 16.06
CA ALA A 319 13.45 9.31 15.13
C ALA A 319 14.10 10.31 14.16
N THR A 320 15.34 10.72 14.45
CA THR A 320 16.13 11.64 13.59
C THR A 320 16.90 10.91 12.47
N GLY A 321 17.05 9.58 12.57
CA GLY A 321 17.80 8.75 11.62
C GLY A 321 16.94 7.80 10.79
N SER A 322 17.50 6.63 10.45
CA SER A 322 16.82 5.56 9.70
C SER A 322 15.78 4.79 10.53
N GLY A 323 15.82 4.91 11.86
CA GLY A 323 14.97 4.14 12.79
C GLY A 323 15.40 2.67 12.96
N ILE A 324 16.36 2.21 12.16
CA ILE A 324 16.94 0.86 12.20
C ILE A 324 18.14 0.88 13.15
N GLU A 325 17.93 0.42 14.38
CA GLU A 325 18.93 0.37 15.43
C GLU A 325 19.26 -1.09 15.77
N GLN A 326 20.52 -1.36 16.12
CA GLN A 326 21.00 -2.70 16.49
C GLN A 326 20.09 -3.40 17.51
N THR A 327 19.66 -2.70 18.56
CA THR A 327 18.81 -3.24 19.62
C THR A 327 17.42 -3.64 19.10
N LYS A 328 16.87 -2.88 18.15
CA LYS A 328 15.56 -3.17 17.53
C LYS A 328 15.66 -4.36 16.57
N VAL A 329 16.73 -4.43 15.78
CA VAL A 329 17.01 -5.59 14.90
C VAL A 329 17.14 -6.85 15.73
N GLN A 330 17.95 -6.82 16.80
CA GLN A 330 18.14 -7.95 17.72
C GLN A 330 16.81 -8.40 18.33
N ARG A 331 16.00 -7.46 18.84
CA ARG A 331 14.69 -7.77 19.43
C ARG A 331 13.76 -8.39 18.40
N SER A 332 13.62 -7.77 17.23
CA SER A 332 12.73 -8.26 16.18
C SER A 332 13.11 -9.66 15.70
N LEU A 333 14.42 -9.92 15.52
CA LEU A 333 14.90 -11.23 15.09
C LEU A 333 14.68 -12.29 16.17
N ALA A 334 14.95 -11.98 17.43
CA ALA A 334 14.75 -12.90 18.55
C ALA A 334 13.28 -13.27 18.72
N THR A 335 12.36 -12.31 18.62
CA THR A 335 10.91 -12.55 18.65
C THR A 335 10.47 -13.43 17.49
N ALA A 336 10.88 -13.10 16.26
CA ALA A 336 10.54 -13.88 15.07
C ALA A 336 11.04 -15.33 15.17
N PHE A 337 12.28 -15.51 15.60
CA PHE A 337 12.84 -16.83 15.82
C PHE A 337 12.07 -17.62 16.88
N ALA A 338 11.71 -17.01 18.01
CA ALA A 338 11.00 -17.71 19.09
C ALA A 338 9.63 -18.22 18.63
N HIS A 339 8.88 -17.43 17.86
CA HIS A 339 7.59 -17.85 17.30
C HIS A 339 7.74 -18.96 16.26
N LEU A 340 8.65 -18.79 15.29
CA LEU A 340 8.86 -19.77 14.22
C LEU A 340 9.47 -21.09 14.73
N TYR A 341 10.26 -21.04 15.81
CA TYR A 341 10.79 -22.24 16.45
C TYR A 341 9.66 -23.12 17.01
N ARG A 342 8.62 -22.50 17.58
CA ARG A 342 7.45 -23.24 18.09
C ARG A 342 6.70 -23.93 16.96
N LEU A 343 6.50 -23.24 15.83
CA LEU A 343 5.90 -23.80 14.63
C LEU A 343 6.71 -25.00 14.11
N GLN A 344 8.03 -24.83 13.98
CA GLN A 344 8.92 -25.92 13.55
C GLN A 344 8.86 -27.12 14.51
N ALA A 345 8.88 -26.86 15.82
CA ALA A 345 8.84 -27.90 16.84
C ALA A 345 7.55 -28.72 16.74
N GLU A 346 6.42 -28.07 16.47
CA GLU A 346 5.14 -28.73 16.24
C GLU A 346 5.16 -29.58 14.96
N GLU A 347 5.65 -29.05 13.83
CA GLU A 347 5.76 -29.78 12.56
C GLU A 347 6.68 -31.03 12.65
N LEU A 348 7.71 -30.95 13.49
CA LEU A 348 8.64 -32.05 13.76
C LEU A 348 8.17 -32.97 14.90
N ASN A 349 6.99 -32.73 15.48
CA ASN A 349 6.44 -33.47 16.62
C ASN A 349 7.41 -33.53 17.83
N ARG A 350 8.11 -32.41 18.09
CA ARG A 350 8.99 -32.21 19.25
C ARG A 350 8.16 -31.76 20.46
N PRO A 351 8.68 -31.90 21.71
CA PRO A 351 8.00 -31.39 22.90
C PRO A 351 7.67 -29.90 22.79
N ALA A 352 6.46 -29.53 23.21
CA ALA A 352 6.03 -28.15 23.18
C ALA A 352 6.85 -27.27 24.13
N VAL A 353 7.36 -26.15 23.62
CA VAL A 353 8.11 -25.15 24.39
C VAL A 353 7.44 -23.79 24.22
N THR A 354 7.39 -23.00 25.28
CA THR A 354 6.89 -21.62 25.26
C THR A 354 8.01 -20.63 24.95
N GLU A 355 7.68 -19.45 24.40
CA GLU A 355 8.68 -18.38 24.15
C GLU A 355 9.44 -17.97 25.42
N ALA A 356 8.73 -17.90 26.55
CA ALA A 356 9.32 -17.58 27.85
C ALA A 356 10.33 -18.63 28.33
N GLN A 357 10.14 -19.89 27.95
CA GLN A 357 11.11 -20.95 28.20
C GLN A 357 12.29 -20.90 27.24
N LEU A 358 12.05 -20.58 25.95
CA LEU A 358 13.11 -20.46 24.94
C LEU A 358 14.13 -19.36 25.30
N LYS A 359 13.66 -18.26 25.91
CA LYS A 359 14.49 -17.09 26.24
C LYS A 359 15.41 -16.70 25.06
N ALA A 360 14.82 -16.67 23.87
CA ALA A 360 15.57 -16.39 22.65
C ALA A 360 16.16 -14.97 22.71
N THR A 361 17.43 -14.87 22.38
CA THR A 361 18.16 -13.60 22.31
C THR A 361 18.96 -13.57 21.02
N ALA A 362 19.22 -12.37 20.48
CA ALA A 362 20.01 -12.21 19.27
C ALA A 362 21.14 -11.21 19.51
N ALA A 363 22.34 -11.56 19.04
CA ALA A 363 23.50 -10.68 18.98
C ALA A 363 23.81 -10.39 17.51
N CYS A 364 23.44 -9.20 17.06
CA CYS A 364 23.64 -8.73 15.68
C CYS A 364 24.82 -7.77 15.56
N THR A 365 25.62 -7.91 14.52
CA THR A 365 26.68 -6.98 14.10
C THR A 365 26.45 -6.57 12.64
N LYS A 366 27.01 -5.43 12.22
CA LYS A 366 26.89 -4.94 10.84
C LYS A 366 28.28 -4.65 10.27
N GLY A 367 28.71 -5.42 9.27
CA GLY A 367 30.08 -5.36 8.78
C GLY A 367 31.11 -5.52 9.92
N SER A 368 32.01 -4.55 10.08
CA SER A 368 32.98 -4.51 11.18
C SER A 368 32.44 -3.86 12.48
N VAL A 369 31.23 -3.30 12.46
CA VAL A 369 30.64 -2.60 13.60
C VAL A 369 29.97 -3.59 14.54
N THR A 370 30.56 -3.73 15.74
CA THR A 370 30.10 -4.68 16.76
C THR A 370 29.10 -4.08 17.76
N THR A 371 29.13 -2.76 17.97
CA THR A 371 28.23 -2.04 18.90
C THR A 371 27.71 -0.76 18.26
N GLY A 372 26.43 -0.43 18.49
CA GLY A 372 25.79 0.77 17.93
C GLY A 372 25.53 0.73 16.43
N ALA A 373 25.46 -0.47 15.83
CA ALA A 373 25.16 -0.63 14.40
C ALA A 373 23.77 -0.04 14.06
N HIS A 374 23.66 0.60 12.89
CA HIS A 374 22.42 1.24 12.46
C HIS A 374 22.29 1.29 10.93
N GLY A 375 21.06 1.51 10.47
CA GLY A 375 20.72 1.70 9.06
C GLY A 375 20.58 0.43 8.23
N PRO A 376 20.01 0.54 7.01
CA PRO A 376 19.75 -0.59 6.12
C PRO A 376 21.04 -1.18 5.53
N GLY A 377 20.95 -2.39 4.98
CA GLY A 377 22.06 -3.10 4.34
C GLY A 377 21.90 -4.62 4.40
N ASN A 378 22.70 -5.32 3.59
CA ASN A 378 22.79 -6.78 3.52
C ASN A 378 24.00 -7.36 4.29
N ASP A 379 24.63 -6.52 5.11
CA ASP A 379 25.85 -6.81 5.86
C ASP A 379 25.57 -7.05 7.35
N TRP A 380 24.31 -7.29 7.71
CA TRP A 380 23.92 -7.67 9.06
C TRP A 380 24.15 -9.17 9.28
N ARG A 381 24.90 -9.52 10.33
CA ARG A 381 25.09 -10.90 10.77
C ARG A 381 24.64 -11.03 12.21
N CYS A 382 23.74 -11.95 12.47
CA CYS A 382 23.15 -12.15 13.78
C CYS A 382 23.34 -13.59 14.26
N VAL A 383 23.69 -13.74 15.53
CA VAL A 383 23.70 -15.04 16.21
C VAL A 383 22.52 -15.07 17.17
N VAL A 384 21.57 -15.95 16.91
CA VAL A 384 20.44 -16.21 17.79
C VAL A 384 20.81 -17.32 18.76
N SER A 385 20.54 -17.11 20.04
CA SER A 385 20.78 -18.06 21.12
C SER A 385 19.47 -18.35 21.86
N TRP A 386 19.18 -19.62 22.12
CA TRP A 386 17.98 -20.05 22.86
C TRP A 386 18.29 -21.21 23.81
N HIS A 387 17.38 -21.44 24.75
CA HIS A 387 17.49 -22.47 25.78
C HIS A 387 16.30 -23.42 25.69
N LEU A 388 16.55 -24.72 25.82
CA LEU A 388 15.48 -25.72 25.89
C LEU A 388 15.32 -26.19 27.33
N PRO A 389 14.09 -26.49 27.78
CA PRO A 389 13.89 -27.15 29.06
C PRO A 389 14.67 -28.47 29.08
N ASP A 390 15.25 -28.80 30.23
CA ASP A 390 16.00 -30.04 30.47
C ASP A 390 17.29 -30.22 29.64
N VAL A 391 17.73 -29.19 28.90
CA VAL A 391 19.00 -29.19 28.15
C VAL A 391 19.91 -28.09 28.69
N ARG A 392 21.11 -28.46 29.17
CA ARG A 392 22.10 -27.49 29.69
C ARG A 392 22.83 -26.70 28.60
N ALA A 393 22.89 -27.22 27.38
CA ALA A 393 23.55 -26.55 26.26
C ALA A 393 22.65 -25.46 25.67
N THR A 394 23.21 -24.28 25.42
CA THR A 394 22.55 -23.21 24.68
C THR A 394 22.57 -23.54 23.20
N GLY A 395 21.39 -23.55 22.56
CA GLY A 395 21.29 -23.68 21.11
C GLY A 395 21.68 -22.37 20.45
N THR A 396 22.41 -22.44 19.34
CA THR A 396 22.82 -21.27 18.57
C THR A 396 22.58 -21.45 17.07
N ALA A 397 22.13 -20.40 16.41
CA ALA A 397 21.91 -20.37 14.97
C ALA A 397 22.36 -19.02 14.41
N VAL A 398 22.99 -19.03 13.25
CA VAL A 398 23.46 -17.80 12.59
C VAL A 398 22.49 -17.43 11.49
N TYR A 399 22.22 -16.13 11.38
CA TYR A 399 21.42 -15.53 10.32
C TYR A 399 22.18 -14.39 9.64
N GLN A 400 22.13 -14.36 8.32
CA GLN A 400 22.50 -13.20 7.52
C GLN A 400 21.23 -12.42 7.20
N LEU A 401 21.22 -11.12 7.50
CA LEU A 401 20.04 -10.28 7.34
C LEU A 401 20.26 -9.29 6.20
N ASP A 402 19.29 -9.23 5.30
CA ASP A 402 19.12 -8.12 4.37
C ASP A 402 18.03 -7.19 4.89
N VAL A 403 18.43 -6.06 5.44
CA VAL A 403 17.54 -5.06 6.04
C VAL A 403 17.30 -3.93 5.05
N ALA A 404 16.08 -3.87 4.52
CA ALA A 404 15.63 -2.81 3.64
C ALA A 404 15.40 -1.50 4.41
N ALA A 405 15.42 -0.40 3.67
CA ALA A 405 15.36 0.93 4.24
C ALA A 405 13.98 1.30 4.84
N ASP A 406 12.94 0.53 4.51
CA ASP A 406 11.60 0.60 5.09
C ASP A 406 11.45 -0.19 6.40
N GLY A 407 12.52 -0.85 6.88
CA GLY A 407 12.54 -1.63 8.11
C GLY A 407 12.25 -3.11 7.92
N ARG A 408 11.82 -3.54 6.73
CA ARG A 408 11.65 -4.96 6.43
C ARG A 408 13.02 -5.64 6.35
N PHE A 409 13.12 -6.87 6.83
CA PHE A 409 14.31 -7.68 6.61
C PHE A 409 13.99 -9.10 6.17
N VAL A 410 14.90 -9.70 5.44
CA VAL A 410 14.93 -11.14 5.18
C VAL A 410 16.06 -11.72 6.01
N ALA A 411 15.76 -12.72 6.84
CA ALA A 411 16.76 -13.47 7.60
C ALA A 411 17.02 -14.80 6.89
N ASP A 412 18.26 -15.00 6.43
CA ASP A 412 18.73 -16.22 5.78
C ASP A 412 19.58 -17.04 6.74
N GLY A 413 19.19 -18.29 6.95
CA GLY A 413 19.76 -19.20 7.93
C GLY A 413 21.07 -19.84 7.44
N ASP A 414 22.14 -19.61 8.21
CA ASP A 414 23.48 -20.17 7.98
C ASP A 414 23.93 -20.94 9.24
N GLY A 415 23.05 -21.80 9.77
CA GLY A 415 23.30 -22.56 11.00
C GLY A 415 23.09 -24.06 10.83
N PRO A 416 22.93 -24.82 11.94
CA PRO A 416 22.85 -26.28 11.91
C PRO A 416 21.70 -26.79 11.04
N LYS A 417 21.90 -27.92 10.37
CA LYS A 417 20.89 -28.52 9.46
C LYS A 417 19.59 -28.86 10.18
N GLU A 418 19.66 -29.14 11.47
CA GLU A 418 18.54 -29.53 12.32
C GLU A 418 17.63 -28.34 12.74
N VAL A 419 18.07 -27.10 12.46
CA VAL A 419 17.40 -25.86 12.85
C VAL A 419 17.15 -24.98 11.62
N ASN A 420 18.18 -24.40 11.02
CA ASN A 420 18.04 -23.40 9.95
C ASN A 420 18.98 -23.62 8.75
N GLY A 421 19.77 -24.69 8.73
CA GLY A 421 20.73 -24.97 7.65
C GLY A 421 20.17 -25.73 6.43
N TYR A 422 18.88 -26.04 6.39
CA TYR A 422 18.27 -26.76 5.26
C TYR A 422 16.82 -26.30 5.01
N PHE A 423 16.46 -26.20 3.73
CA PHE A 423 15.15 -25.71 3.28
C PHE A 423 14.00 -26.67 3.59
N LEU A 424 14.21 -28.00 3.53
CA LEU A 424 13.15 -28.97 3.76
C LEU A 424 13.31 -29.67 5.11
N LEU A 425 12.21 -29.77 5.84
CA LEU A 425 12.06 -30.60 7.02
C LEU A 425 11.29 -31.86 6.64
N ARG A 426 11.74 -33.00 7.16
CA ARG A 426 11.00 -34.24 7.05
C ARG A 426 10.00 -34.31 8.19
N THR A 427 8.74 -34.01 7.90
CA THR A 427 7.64 -34.10 8.87
C THR A 427 6.98 -35.48 8.77
N PRO A 428 6.21 -35.91 9.80
CA PRO A 428 5.45 -37.16 9.74
C PRO A 428 4.45 -37.22 8.56
N THR A 429 4.02 -36.07 8.04
CA THR A 429 3.06 -35.93 6.94
C THR A 429 3.70 -35.75 5.56
N GLY A 430 5.03 -35.66 5.47
CA GLY A 430 5.78 -35.43 4.23
C GLY A 430 6.88 -34.38 4.38
N ASP A 431 7.59 -34.07 3.30
CA ASP A 431 8.59 -33.00 3.32
C ASP A 431 7.88 -31.63 3.29
N ALA A 432 8.21 -30.75 4.24
CA ALA A 432 7.65 -29.40 4.38
C ALA A 432 8.76 -28.34 4.38
N PRO A 433 8.49 -27.10 3.93
CA PRO A 433 9.47 -26.02 3.99
C PRO A 433 9.79 -25.67 5.44
N ASN A 434 11.08 -25.49 5.73
CA ASN A 434 11.58 -25.13 7.04
C ASN A 434 11.26 -23.65 7.36
N PRO A 435 10.40 -23.35 8.35
CA PRO A 435 10.05 -21.96 8.67
C PRO A 435 11.25 -21.15 9.22
N LEU A 436 12.29 -21.81 9.73
CA LEU A 436 13.49 -21.17 10.27
C LEU A 436 14.64 -21.04 9.25
N TRP A 437 14.54 -21.66 8.07
CA TRP A 437 15.59 -21.56 7.06
C TRP A 437 15.67 -20.14 6.48
N GLN A 438 14.55 -19.59 6.06
CA GLN A 438 14.48 -18.22 5.59
C GLN A 438 13.11 -17.63 5.92
N PHE A 439 13.09 -16.45 6.55
CA PHE A 439 11.85 -15.77 6.91
C PHE A 439 11.95 -14.26 6.78
N ASP A 440 10.80 -13.62 6.61
CA ASP A 440 10.65 -12.18 6.60
C ASP A 440 10.39 -11.66 8.01
N GLY A 441 10.91 -10.48 8.32
CA GLY A 441 10.62 -9.75 9.55
C GLY A 441 10.56 -8.25 9.36
N ASN A 442 10.19 -7.51 10.42
CA ASN A 442 10.04 -6.07 10.35
C ASN A 442 10.54 -5.35 11.61
N VAL A 443 11.45 -4.40 11.41
CA VAL A 443 11.98 -3.52 12.46
C VAL A 443 11.05 -2.34 12.66
N GLU A 444 10.65 -2.09 13.91
CA GLU A 444 9.85 -0.92 14.27
C GLU A 444 10.68 0.38 14.12
N LEU A 445 10.37 1.18 13.09
CA LEU A 445 11.15 2.38 12.80
C LEU A 445 10.96 3.50 13.83
N LEU A 446 9.77 3.61 14.41
CA LEU A 446 9.50 4.56 15.49
C LEU A 446 9.90 3.98 16.84
N ALA A 447 10.16 4.83 17.82
CA ALA A 447 10.33 4.36 19.19
C ALA A 447 8.96 3.93 19.71
N ALA A 448 8.84 2.73 20.26
CA ALA A 448 7.64 2.32 20.98
C ALA A 448 7.38 3.36 22.08
N THR A 449 6.21 4.01 22.04
CA THR A 449 5.77 4.83 23.17
C THR A 449 5.79 3.93 24.40
N PRO A 450 6.45 4.32 25.52
CA PRO A 450 6.34 3.54 26.74
C PRO A 450 4.85 3.40 27.04
N LYS A 451 4.38 2.15 27.18
CA LYS A 451 3.03 1.91 27.72
C LYS A 451 3.03 2.54 29.11
N GLY A 452 2.32 3.66 29.26
CA GLY A 452 2.00 4.26 30.55
C GLY A 452 1.01 3.40 31.31
#